data_AF-A0A091K629-F1
#
_entry.id   AF-A0A091K629-F1
#
_cell.length_a   1.000
_cell.length_b   1.000
_cell.length_c   1.000
_cell.angle_alpha   90.00
_cell.angle_beta   90.00
_cell.angle_gamma   90.00
#
_symmetry.space_group_name_H-M   'P 1'
#
loop_
_entity.id
_entity.type
_entity.pdbx_description
1 polymer ?
#
loop_
_entity_poly.entity_id
_entity_poly.type
_entity_poly.pdbx_seq_one_letter_code
_entity_poly.pdbx_strand_id
1 'polypeptide(L)'
;RHGTRCAGEVAATANNSHCTVGIAFNAKIGGVRMLDGDVTDMVEAKSLSLNPQHIHIYSASWGPDDDGKTVDGPASLARQAF
;
A
#
# COMPACT_ATOMS: atom_id res chain seq x y z
N ARG A 1 4.86 5.34 10.49
CA ARG A 1 3.73 4.88 11.36
C ARG A 1 2.56 4.31 10.55
N HIS A 2 2.18 4.94 9.44
CA HIS A 2 0.99 4.60 8.65
C HIS A 2 0.93 3.11 8.23
N GLY A 3 1.91 2.63 7.46
CA GLY A 3 1.88 1.27 6.90
C GLY A 3 1.76 0.14 7.93
N THR A 4 2.42 0.23 9.09
CA THR A 4 2.33 -0.79 10.15
C THR A 4 0.91 -0.91 10.73
N ARG A 5 0.16 0.21 10.80
CA ARG A 5 -1.24 0.19 11.27
C ARG A 5 -2.15 -0.48 10.24
N CYS A 6 -2.04 -0.08 8.98
CA CYS A 6 -2.80 -0.68 7.87
C CYS A 6 -2.51 -2.18 7.74
N ALA A 7 -1.25 -2.62 7.89
CA ALA A 7 -0.90 -4.03 7.88
C ALA A 7 -1.57 -4.82 9.02
N GLY A 8 -1.71 -4.20 10.19
CA GLY A 8 -2.40 -4.80 11.34
C GLY A 8 -3.90 -4.98 11.11
N GLU A 9 -4.56 -4.01 10.48
CA GLU A 9 -5.98 -4.11 10.11
C GLU A 9 -6.25 -5.32 9.20
N VAL A 10 -5.33 -5.61 8.27
CA VAL A 10 -5.46 -6.74 7.34
C VAL A 10 -5.09 -8.07 7.97
N ALA A 11 -3.92 -8.18 8.60
CA ALA A 11 -3.32 -9.48 8.93
C ALA A 11 -2.62 -9.52 10.31
N ALA A 12 -3.04 -8.71 11.28
CA ALA A 12 -2.57 -8.90 12.66
C ALA A 12 -2.90 -10.32 13.15
N THR A 13 -1.90 -10.97 13.76
CA THR A 13 -1.95 -12.36 14.20
C THR A 13 -3.06 -12.59 15.23
N ALA A 14 -3.84 -13.65 15.04
CA ALA A 14 -4.83 -14.10 16.01
C ALA A 14 -4.20 -14.95 17.14
N ASN A 15 -4.87 -15.03 18.30
CA ASN A 15 -4.56 -15.97 19.39
C ASN A 15 -3.13 -15.87 19.98
N ASN A 16 -2.53 -14.68 20.04
CA ASN A 16 -1.17 -14.48 20.55
C ASN A 16 -1.08 -13.56 21.79
N SER A 17 -2.21 -13.18 22.40
CA SER A 17 -2.29 -12.24 23.55
C SER A 17 -1.77 -10.80 23.30
N HIS A 18 -1.53 -10.41 22.05
CA HIS A 18 -1.04 -9.08 21.69
C HIS A 18 -2.04 -8.32 20.79
N CYS A 19 -2.37 -7.08 21.16
CA CYS A 19 -3.21 -6.18 20.36
C CYS A 19 -4.55 -6.81 19.90
N THR A 20 -5.00 -6.48 18.68
CA THR A 20 -6.24 -6.96 18.05
C THR A 20 -5.91 -7.90 16.89
N VAL A 21 -6.94 -8.50 16.28
CA VAL A 21 -6.84 -9.45 15.16
C VAL A 21 -7.14 -8.76 13.83
N GLY A 22 -6.41 -9.12 12.77
CA GLY A 22 -6.66 -8.64 11.41
C GLY A 22 -7.82 -9.38 10.73
N ILE A 23 -8.47 -8.74 9.75
CA ILE A 23 -9.61 -9.33 9.01
C ILE A 23 -9.24 -10.68 8.36
N ALA A 24 -8.05 -10.74 7.78
CA ALA A 24 -7.47 -11.92 7.16
C ALA A 24 -6.21 -12.35 7.92
N PHE A 25 -6.35 -12.64 9.22
CA PHE A 25 -5.24 -12.99 10.12
C PHE A 25 -4.38 -14.21 9.69
N ASN A 26 -4.86 -15.03 8.74
CA ASN A 26 -4.10 -16.15 8.14
C ASN A 26 -3.40 -15.79 6.81
N ALA A 27 -3.57 -14.56 6.31
CA ALA A 27 -2.91 -14.11 5.09
C ALA A 27 -1.44 -13.75 5.35
N LYS A 28 -0.64 -13.77 4.28
CA LYS A 28 0.70 -13.17 4.30
C LYS A 28 0.58 -11.67 4.05
N ILE A 29 1.31 -10.86 4.80
CA ILE A 29 1.35 -9.41 4.67
C ILE A 29 2.78 -8.93 4.43
N GLY A 30 2.93 -8.01 3.49
CA GLY A 30 4.19 -7.32 3.18
C GLY A 30 3.97 -5.81 3.14
N GLY A 31 5.04 -5.04 2.95
CA GLY A 31 4.97 -3.59 2.84
C GLY A 31 5.98 -3.03 1.86
N VAL A 32 5.55 -2.05 1.06
CA VAL A 32 6.40 -1.26 0.17
C VAL A 32 6.58 0.12 0.77
N ARG A 33 7.81 0.46 1.18
CA ARG A 33 8.12 1.80 1.71
C ARG A 33 8.45 2.72 0.54
N MET A 34 7.47 3.49 0.08
CA MET A 34 7.62 4.38 -1.08
C MET A 34 7.19 5.84 -0.84
N LEU A 35 6.57 6.15 0.31
CA LEU A 35 6.10 7.49 0.68
C LEU A 35 7.08 8.27 1.58
N ASP A 36 8.28 7.74 1.80
CA ASP A 36 9.27 8.34 2.71
C ASP A 36 10.43 8.94 1.90
N GLY A 37 10.10 9.96 1.13
CA GLY A 37 10.96 10.61 0.15
C GLY A 37 10.15 11.14 -1.04
N ASP A 38 10.84 11.62 -2.07
CA ASP A 38 10.20 12.10 -3.29
C ASP A 38 9.47 10.96 -4.01
N VAL A 39 8.16 11.14 -4.19
CA VAL A 39 7.30 10.19 -4.90
C VAL A 39 7.21 10.60 -6.35
N THR A 40 7.94 9.88 -7.21
CA THR A 40 7.95 10.10 -8.67
C THR A 40 7.10 9.05 -9.38
N ASP A 41 6.71 9.31 -10.63
CA ASP A 41 5.99 8.36 -11.50
C ASP A 41 6.68 6.97 -11.55
N MET A 42 8.01 6.95 -11.59
CA MET A 42 8.78 5.69 -11.56
C MET A 42 8.66 4.96 -10.21
N VAL A 43 8.65 5.69 -9.09
CA VAL A 43 8.50 5.11 -7.75
C VAL A 43 7.11 4.51 -7.60
N GLU A 44 6.07 5.19 -8.05
CA GLU A 44 4.71 4.66 -8.11
C GLU A 44 4.62 3.40 -8.97
N ALA A 45 5.11 3.45 -10.21
CA ALA A 45 5.09 2.33 -11.14
C ALA A 45 5.78 1.08 -10.58
N LYS A 46 6.98 1.23 -10.00
CA LYS A 46 7.71 0.12 -9.37
C LYS A 46 6.99 -0.45 -8.16
N SER A 47 6.29 0.40 -7.41
CA SER A 47 5.54 -0.03 -6.23
C SER A 47 4.28 -0.82 -6.60
N LEU A 48 3.56 -0.37 -7.64
CA LEU A 48 2.34 -1.00 -8.15
C LEU A 48 2.63 -2.33 -8.88
N SER A 49 3.82 -2.47 -9.46
CA SER A 49 4.25 -3.68 -10.20
C SER A 49 5.16 -4.62 -9.39
N LEU A 50 5.18 -4.52 -8.06
CA LEU A 50 6.07 -5.33 -7.23
C LEU A 50 5.60 -6.80 -7.16
N ASN A 51 6.24 -7.71 -7.90
CA ASN A 51 5.97 -9.15 -7.84
C ASN A 51 4.48 -9.52 -8.07
N PRO A 52 3.87 -9.13 -9.20
CA PRO A 52 2.43 -9.32 -9.45
C PRO A 52 2.00 -10.79 -9.55
N GLN A 53 2.94 -11.72 -9.77
CA GLN A 53 2.67 -13.16 -9.74
C GLN A 53 2.64 -13.74 -8.32
N HIS A 54 3.00 -12.95 -7.30
CA HIS A 54 3.02 -13.36 -5.90
C HIS A 54 2.06 -12.54 -5.04
N ILE A 55 1.99 -11.23 -5.28
CA ILE A 55 1.12 -10.31 -4.54
C ILE A 55 -0.23 -10.24 -5.22
N HIS A 56 -1.27 -10.69 -4.50
CA HIS A 56 -2.64 -10.72 -5.02
C HIS A 56 -3.39 -9.40 -4.83
N ILE A 57 -3.08 -8.65 -3.76
CA ILE A 57 -3.79 -7.43 -3.37
C ILE A 57 -2.77 -6.39 -2.95
N TYR A 58 -2.90 -5.19 -3.52
CA TYR A 58 -2.21 -3.98 -3.08
C TYR A 58 -3.23 -3.08 -2.38
N SER A 59 -2.87 -2.53 -1.22
CA SER A 59 -3.67 -1.56 -0.48
C SER A 59 -2.87 -0.26 -0.37
N ALA A 60 -3.42 0.80 -0.96
CA ALA A 60 -2.80 2.11 -1.04
C ALA A 60 -3.82 3.19 -0.69
N SER A 61 -3.37 4.20 0.04
CA SER A 61 -4.16 5.38 0.43
C SER A 61 -3.30 6.64 0.29
N TRP A 62 -2.60 6.72 -0.84
CA TRP A 62 -1.87 7.89 -1.30
C TRP A 62 -2.50 8.36 -2.62
N GLY A 63 -2.25 9.61 -2.98
CA GLY A 63 -2.84 10.24 -4.14
C GLY A 63 -2.55 11.74 -4.14
N PRO A 64 -3.27 12.52 -4.97
CA PRO A 64 -3.18 13.97 -4.96
C PRO A 64 -3.57 14.58 -3.61
N ASP A 65 -3.27 15.86 -3.43
CA ASP A 65 -3.65 16.59 -2.21
C ASP A 65 -5.18 16.66 -2.05
N ASP A 66 -5.68 16.29 -0.86
CA ASP A 66 -7.11 16.34 -0.49
C ASP A 66 -7.57 17.77 -0.13
N ASP A 67 -7.22 18.78 -0.93
CA ASP A 67 -7.47 20.19 -0.65
C ASP A 67 -8.75 20.77 -1.29
N GLY A 68 -9.48 19.91 -2.01
CA GLY A 68 -10.70 20.27 -2.74
C GLY A 68 -10.47 21.14 -3.97
N LYS A 69 -9.22 21.30 -4.43
CA LYS A 69 -8.84 22.12 -5.58
C LYS A 69 -7.95 21.37 -6.57
N THR A 70 -7.21 20.38 -6.08
CA THR A 70 -6.27 19.58 -6.87
C THR A 70 -7.04 18.54 -7.69
N VAL A 71 -6.72 18.48 -8.98
CA VAL A 71 -7.17 17.43 -9.89
C VAL A 71 -5.94 16.86 -10.55
N ASP A 72 -5.53 15.68 -10.12
CA ASP A 72 -4.34 15.00 -10.60
C ASP A 72 -4.55 13.47 -10.58
N GLY A 73 -3.61 12.71 -11.12
CA GLY A 73 -3.70 11.26 -11.19
C GLY A 73 -2.40 10.61 -11.68
N PRO A 74 -2.40 9.29 -11.90
CA PRO A 74 -1.20 8.56 -12.24
C PRO A 74 -0.60 9.05 -13.58
N ALA A 75 0.71 9.28 -13.57
CA ALA A 75 1.47 9.59 -14.76
C ALA A 75 1.68 8.33 -15.64
N SER A 76 2.50 8.43 -16.69
CA SER A 76 2.50 7.44 -17.77
C SER A 76 3.03 6.08 -17.32
N LEU A 77 4.06 6.04 -16.47
CA LEU A 77 4.63 4.77 -15.99
C LEU A 77 3.69 4.11 -14.98
N ALA A 78 3.14 4.88 -14.04
CA ALA A 78 2.19 4.38 -13.06
C ALA A 78 0.95 3.77 -13.74
N ARG A 79 0.41 4.42 -14.77
CA ARG A 79 -0.72 3.89 -15.56
C ARG A 79 -0.42 2.60 -16.32
N GLN A 80 0.83 2.35 -16.70
CA GLN A 80 1.24 1.14 -17.43
C GLN A 80 1.60 -0.02 -16.50
N ALA A 81 1.70 0.24 -15.19
CA ALA A 81 2.15 -0.76 -14.22
C ALA A 81 1.06 -1.76 -13.82
N PHE A 82 -0.19 -1.53 -14.22
CA PHE A 82 -1.36 -2.36 -13.90
C PHE A 82 -2.29 -2.53 -15.11
#